data_AF-A0A7W1DZ11-F1
#
_entry.id   AF-A0A7W1DZ11-F1
#
_cell.length_a   1.000
_cell.length_b   1.000
_cell.length_c   1.000
_cell.angle_alpha   90.00
_cell.angle_beta   90.00
_cell.angle_gamma   90.00
#
_symmetry.space_group_name_H-M   'P 1'
#
loop_
_entity.id
_entity.type
_entity.pdbx_description
1 polymer ?
#
loop_
_entity_poly.entity_id
_entity_poly.type
_entity_poly.pdbx_seq_one_letter_code
_entity_poly.pdbx_strand_id
1 'polypeptide(L)'
;MAALMPEQIEHFQNEGYVVVEQMLDPERDLKPIIEEYAGVLDRFAGDLYAADKIASPYADLPFSKRLTTIYAESGKVDAQYFDFSLPQKGVTHDTPFWAGPAVFSVLRHPG
;
A
#
# COMPACT_ATOMS: atom_id res chain seq x y z
N MET A 1 13.63 -21.93 2.00
CA MET A 1 12.34 -22.59 2.28
C MET A 1 12.31 -22.94 3.75
N ALA A 2 12.02 -21.95 4.61
CA ALA A 2 11.50 -22.28 5.92
C ALA A 2 10.18 -23.04 5.72
N ALA A 3 10.09 -24.22 6.33
CA ALA A 3 8.86 -24.99 6.38
C ALA A 3 8.08 -24.61 7.63
N LEU A 4 6.74 -24.62 7.56
CA LEU A 4 5.90 -24.45 8.73
C LEU A 4 6.14 -25.61 9.71
N MET A 5 6.16 -25.29 11.00
CA MET A 5 6.27 -26.30 12.04
C MET A 5 4.97 -27.13 12.14
N PRO A 6 5.02 -28.41 12.55
CA PRO A 6 3.82 -29.24 12.68
C PRO A 6 2.72 -28.59 13.54
N GLU A 7 3.10 -27.89 14.60
CA GLU A 7 2.18 -27.19 15.50
C GLU A 7 1.49 -26.00 14.81
N GLN A 8 2.20 -25.32 13.90
CA GLN A 8 1.62 -24.24 13.08
C GLN A 8 0.63 -24.79 12.05
N ILE A 9 0.91 -25.99 11.50
CA ILE A 9 0.01 -26.68 10.59
C ILE A 9 -1.26 -27.14 11.33
N GLU A 10 -1.11 -27.71 12.52
CA GLU A 10 -2.23 -28.12 13.37
C GLU A 10 -3.08 -26.90 13.78
N HIS A 11 -2.44 -25.80 14.17
CA HIS A 11 -3.15 -24.55 14.48
C HIS A 11 -3.95 -24.03 13.27
N PHE A 12 -3.37 -24.05 12.07
CA PHE A 12 -4.08 -23.70 10.84
C PHE A 12 -5.28 -24.60 10.58
N GLN A 13 -5.16 -25.92 10.80
CA GLN A 13 -6.26 -26.86 10.61
C GLN A 13 -7.41 -26.64 11.61
N ASN A 14 -7.09 -26.24 12.85
CA ASN A 14 -8.08 -26.03 13.90
C ASN A 14 -8.73 -24.63 13.85
N GLU A 15 -7.93 -23.58 13.59
CA GLU A 15 -8.35 -22.17 13.72
C GLU A 15 -8.55 -21.47 12.37
N GLY A 16 -8.09 -22.06 11.26
CA GLY A 16 -8.21 -21.50 9.91
C GLY A 16 -7.19 -20.41 9.56
N TYR A 17 -6.21 -20.14 10.43
CA TYR A 17 -5.12 -19.19 10.20
C TYR A 17 -3.82 -19.63 10.89
N VAL A 18 -2.70 -19.01 10.52
CA VAL A 18 -1.41 -19.17 11.19
C VAL A 18 -0.72 -17.82 11.28
N VAL A 19 -0.06 -17.54 12.41
CA VAL A 19 0.81 -16.38 12.57
C VAL A 19 2.25 -16.86 12.45
N VAL A 20 2.98 -16.29 11.49
CA VAL A 20 4.42 -16.52 11.31
C VAL A 20 5.13 -15.22 11.66
N GLU A 21 5.70 -15.17 12.86
CA GLU A 21 6.47 -14.02 13.29
C GLU A 21 7.76 -13.88 12.45
N GLN A 22 8.18 -12.64 12.23
CA GLN A 22 9.44 -12.32 11.54
C GLN A 22 9.57 -12.92 10.12
N MET A 23 8.45 -13.22 9.46
CA MET A 23 8.43 -13.71 8.08
C MET A 23 9.03 -12.70 7.10
N LEU A 24 8.83 -11.41 7.36
CA LEU A 24 9.34 -10.30 6.55
C LEU A 24 10.22 -9.40 7.42
N ASP A 25 11.35 -8.99 6.87
CA ASP A 25 12.25 -8.01 7.47
C ASP A 25 11.68 -6.59 7.26
N PRO A 26 11.46 -5.82 8.35
CA PRO A 26 10.89 -4.48 8.23
C PRO A 26 11.68 -3.52 7.34
N GLU A 27 13.02 -3.60 7.36
CA GLU A 27 13.89 -2.68 6.61
C GLU A 27 14.13 -3.16 5.18
N ARG A 28 14.21 -4.47 4.95
CA ARG A 28 14.55 -5.03 3.64
C ARG A 28 13.34 -5.33 2.78
N ASP A 29 12.23 -5.71 3.39
CA ASP A 29 11.03 -6.14 2.67
C ASP A 29 9.91 -5.11 2.72
N LEU A 30 9.64 -4.53 3.90
CA LEU A 30 8.49 -3.63 4.08
C LEU A 30 8.82 -2.19 3.69
N LYS A 31 9.98 -1.67 4.10
CA LYS A 31 10.38 -0.28 3.83
C LYS A 31 10.37 0.09 2.34
N PRO A 32 10.87 -0.73 1.39
CA PRO A 32 10.77 -0.41 -0.03
C PRO A 32 9.32 -0.23 -0.50
N ILE A 33 8.37 -0.99 0.05
CA ILE A 33 6.93 -0.83 -0.26
C ILE A 33 6.43 0.51 0.27
N ILE A 34 6.79 0.88 1.50
CA ILE A 34 6.36 2.14 2.12
C ILE A 34 6.92 3.33 1.33
N GLU A 35 8.20 3.30 0.93
CA GLU A 35 8.84 4.34 0.14
C GLU A 35 8.19 4.47 -1.25
N GLU A 36 7.86 3.35 -1.90
CA GLU A 36 7.16 3.34 -3.18
C GLU A 36 5.76 3.97 -3.05
N TYR A 37 4.99 3.57 -2.03
CA TYR A 37 3.66 4.13 -1.76
C TYR A 37 3.71 5.59 -1.32
N ALA A 38 4.80 6.04 -0.67
CA ALA A 38 5.01 7.45 -0.38
C ALA A 38 5.11 8.29 -1.68
N GLY A 39 5.77 7.75 -2.71
CA GLY A 39 5.80 8.37 -4.05
C GLY A 39 4.42 8.41 -4.72
N VAL A 40 3.59 7.37 -4.53
CA VAL A 40 2.19 7.39 -4.98
C VAL A 40 1.39 8.47 -4.27
N LEU A 41 1.58 8.60 -2.95
CA LEU A 41 0.95 9.65 -2.15
C LEU A 41 1.41 11.05 -2.57
N ASP A 42 2.67 11.23 -2.98
CA ASP A 42 3.16 12.50 -3.54
C ASP A 42 2.40 12.90 -4.80
N ARG A 43 2.21 11.95 -5.73
CA ARG A 43 1.42 12.20 -6.94
C ARG A 43 -0.03 12.52 -6.59
N PHE A 44 -0.66 11.71 -5.74
CA PHE A 44 -2.05 11.91 -5.32
C PHE A 44 -2.26 13.29 -4.67
N ALA A 45 -1.38 13.68 -3.73
CA ALA A 45 -1.44 14.98 -3.08
C ALA A 45 -1.20 16.13 -4.07
N GLY A 46 -0.26 15.96 -5.00
CA GLY A 46 0.04 16.94 -6.06
C GLY A 46 -1.17 17.19 -6.97
N ASP A 47 -1.82 16.12 -7.44
CA ASP A 47 -3.00 16.20 -8.30
C ASP A 47 -4.16 16.92 -7.59
N LEU A 48 -4.40 16.59 -6.32
CA LEU A 48 -5.44 17.25 -5.52
C LEU A 48 -5.13 18.73 -5.25
N TYR A 49 -3.88 19.05 -4.95
CA TYR A 49 -3.46 20.43 -4.70
C TYR A 49 -3.57 21.28 -5.98
N ALA A 50 -3.12 20.76 -7.12
CA ALA A 50 -3.25 21.43 -8.41
C ALA A 50 -4.72 21.64 -8.84
N ALA A 51 -5.64 20.83 -8.31
CA ALA A 51 -7.08 20.94 -8.53
C ALA A 51 -7.83 21.74 -7.43
N ASP A 52 -7.10 22.45 -6.56
CA ASP A 52 -7.64 23.23 -5.43
C ASP A 52 -8.56 22.41 -4.50
N LYS A 53 -8.31 21.11 -4.36
CA LYS A 53 -9.10 20.21 -3.50
C LYS A 53 -8.57 20.10 -2.07
N ILE A 54 -7.31 20.48 -1.87
CA ILE A 54 -6.64 20.51 -0.58
C ILE A 54 -5.79 21.78 -0.49
N ALA A 55 -5.60 22.33 0.70
CA ALA A 55 -4.86 23.57 0.91
C ALA A 55 -3.34 23.40 0.78
N SER A 56 -2.83 22.18 0.93
CA SER A 56 -1.40 21.87 0.86
C SER A 56 -1.18 20.39 0.52
N PRO A 57 -0.05 20.02 -0.11
CA PRO A 57 0.33 18.62 -0.27
C PRO A 57 0.70 17.89 1.03
N TYR A 58 0.90 18.61 2.14
CA TYR A 58 1.28 18.08 3.46
C TYR A 58 2.53 17.18 3.46
N ALA A 59 3.55 17.54 2.66
CA ALA A 59 4.75 16.73 2.45
C ALA A 59 5.61 16.50 3.71
N ASP A 60 5.40 17.30 4.75
CA ASP A 60 6.07 17.20 6.05
C ASP A 60 5.46 16.13 6.98
N LEU A 61 4.26 15.63 6.67
CA LEU A 61 3.57 14.65 7.49
C LEU A 61 4.04 13.21 7.18
N PRO A 62 4.17 12.35 8.21
CA PRO A 62 4.38 10.92 8.00
C PRO A 62 3.25 10.28 7.18
N PHE A 63 3.57 9.25 6.39
CA PHE A 63 2.67 8.61 5.41
C PHE A 63 1.21 8.48 5.87
N SER A 64 0.96 7.75 6.97
CA SER A 64 -0.41 7.49 7.45
C SER A 64 -1.14 8.75 7.89
N LYS A 65 -0.43 9.68 8.55
CA LYS A 65 -1.00 10.94 9.00
C LYS A 65 -1.31 11.85 7.81
N ARG A 66 -0.44 11.87 6.81
CA ARG A 66 -0.63 12.62 5.56
C ARG A 66 -1.84 12.13 4.79
N LEU A 67 -1.93 10.81 4.55
CA LEU A 67 -3.04 10.19 3.83
C LEU A 67 -4.39 10.49 4.50
N THR A 68 -4.47 10.31 5.83
CA THR A 68 -5.69 10.59 6.59
C THR A 68 -6.06 12.06 6.60
N THR A 69 -5.08 12.96 6.66
CA THR A 69 -5.30 14.42 6.56
C THR A 69 -5.90 14.79 5.20
N ILE A 70 -5.31 14.28 4.12
CA ILE A 70 -5.79 14.53 2.75
C ILE A 70 -7.21 13.99 2.54
N TYR A 71 -7.53 12.79 3.05
CA TYR A 71 -8.88 12.25 2.96
C TYR A 71 -9.90 13.05 3.78
N ALA A 72 -9.53 13.49 4.97
CA ALA A 72 -10.39 14.31 5.80
C ALA A 72 -10.70 15.67 5.15
N GLU A 73 -9.70 16.31 4.55
CA GLU A 73 -9.87 17.62 3.91
C GLU A 73 -10.59 17.54 2.56
N SER A 74 -10.16 16.62 1.68
CA SER A 74 -10.76 16.46 0.35
C SER A 74 -12.20 15.89 0.40
N GLY A 75 -12.59 15.30 1.53
CA GLY A 75 -13.89 14.67 1.74
C GLY A 75 -14.12 13.42 0.88
N LYS A 76 -13.06 12.86 0.28
CA LYS A 76 -13.13 11.70 -0.60
C LYS A 76 -12.00 10.73 -0.33
N VAL A 77 -12.31 9.44 -0.41
CA VAL A 77 -11.31 8.37 -0.40
C VAL A 77 -11.06 7.96 -1.84
N ASP A 78 -10.01 8.53 -2.45
CA ASP A 78 -9.60 8.17 -3.80
C ASP A 78 -8.59 7.02 -3.79
N ALA A 79 -9.10 5.81 -3.52
CA ALA A 79 -8.28 4.61 -3.36
C ALA A 79 -7.63 4.14 -4.68
N GLN A 80 -8.14 4.59 -5.83
CA GLN A 80 -7.70 4.14 -7.15
C GLN A 80 -6.23 4.48 -7.44
N TYR A 81 -5.67 5.52 -6.81
CA TYR A 81 -4.24 5.83 -6.83
C TYR A 81 -3.36 4.70 -6.28
N PHE A 82 -3.89 3.95 -5.33
CA PHE A 82 -3.17 2.90 -4.60
C PHE A 82 -3.58 1.49 -5.03
N ASP A 83 -4.52 1.38 -5.98
CA ASP A 83 -4.99 0.10 -6.49
C ASP A 83 -4.06 -0.44 -7.58
N PHE A 84 -3.75 -1.73 -7.53
CA PHE A 84 -2.94 -2.41 -8.54
C PHE A 84 -3.73 -2.80 -9.79
N SER A 85 -5.03 -2.53 -9.80
CA SER A 85 -5.95 -2.87 -10.88
C SER A 85 -6.71 -1.65 -11.39
N LEU A 86 -7.13 -1.71 -12.65
CA LEU A 86 -8.02 -0.72 -13.23
C LEU A 86 -9.48 -1.03 -12.87
N PRO A 87 -10.34 0.00 -12.75
CA PRO A 87 -11.75 -0.20 -12.51
C PRO A 87 -12.41 -0.93 -13.70
N GLN A 88 -13.49 -1.67 -13.43
CA GLN A 88 -14.16 -2.48 -14.46
C GLN A 88 -14.80 -1.65 -15.59
N LYS A 89 -15.07 -0.37 -15.36
CA LYS A 89 -15.71 0.56 -16.30
C LYS A 89 -15.12 1.96 -16.15
N GLY A 90 -15.26 2.78 -17.18
CA GLY A 90 -14.87 4.19 -17.14
C GLY A 90 -13.36 4.43 -17.15
N VAL A 91 -12.58 3.44 -17.61
CA VAL A 91 -11.13 3.58 -17.77
C VAL A 91 -10.83 4.60 -18.86
N THR A 92 -9.99 5.56 -18.52
CA THR A 92 -9.41 6.58 -19.39
C THR A 92 -7.89 6.47 -19.35
N HIS A 93 -7.22 7.21 -20.23
CA HIS A 93 -5.76 7.30 -20.24
C HIS A 93 -5.19 7.82 -18.90
N ASP A 94 -5.96 8.64 -18.19
CA ASP A 94 -5.53 9.30 -16.96
C ASP A 94 -6.06 8.58 -15.70
N THR A 95 -6.70 7.41 -15.87
CA THR A 95 -7.18 6.62 -14.73
C THR A 95 -5.97 6.16 -13.91
N PRO A 96 -5.88 6.55 -12.63
CA PRO A 96 -4.74 6.18 -11.82
C PRO A 96 -4.76 4.69 -11.51
N PHE A 97 -3.59 4.07 -11.42
CA PHE A 97 -3.37 2.74 -10.86
C PHE A 97 -1.89 2.63 -10.52
N TRP A 98 -1.53 1.71 -9.62
CA TRP A 98 -0.16 1.51 -9.20
C TRP A 98 0.24 0.03 -9.15
N ALA A 99 1.10 -0.38 -10.07
CA ALA A 99 1.67 -1.73 -10.13
C ALA A 99 3.20 -1.68 -10.01
N GLY A 100 3.70 -1.03 -8.95
CA GLY A 100 5.13 -0.86 -8.72
C GLY A 100 5.87 -2.16 -8.33
N PRO A 101 7.19 -2.24 -8.59
CA PRO A 101 7.97 -3.47 -8.40
C PRO A 101 8.18 -3.88 -6.92
N ALA A 102 8.03 -2.97 -5.95
CA ALA A 102 8.33 -3.28 -4.55
C ALA A 102 7.42 -4.41 -4.01
N VAL A 103 6.12 -4.35 -4.28
CA VAL A 103 5.17 -5.39 -3.84
C VAL A 103 5.48 -6.76 -4.46
N PHE A 104 5.82 -6.80 -5.76
CA PHE A 104 6.17 -8.03 -6.45
C PHE A 104 7.52 -8.61 -6.01
N SER A 105 8.40 -7.79 -5.44
CA SER A 105 9.68 -8.24 -4.91
C SER A 105 9.50 -8.99 -3.60
N VAL A 106 8.56 -8.55 -2.74
CA VAL A 106 8.18 -9.28 -1.52
C VAL A 106 7.54 -10.63 -1.83
N LEU A 107 6.74 -10.75 -2.90
CA LEU A 107 6.18 -12.05 -3.33
C LEU A 107 7.24 -13.08 -3.75
N ARG A 108 8.45 -12.62 -4.09
CA ARG A 108 9.60 -13.47 -4.44
C ARG A 108 10.55 -13.70 -3.28
N HIS A 109 10.20 -13.22 -2.07
CA HIS A 109 11.05 -13.38 -0.91
C HIS A 109 11.27 -14.87 -0.63
N PRO A 110 12.53 -15.34 -0.52
CA PRO A 110 12.83 -16.72 -0.20
C PRO A 110 12.54 -16.94 1.28
N GLY A 111 11.26 -17.15 1.61
CA GLY A 111 10.86 -17.64 2.92
C GLY A 111 11.64 -18.88 3.34
#